data_AF-A0AB37Z1V6-F1
#
_entry.id   AF-A0AB37Z1V6-F1
#
_cell.length_a   1.000
_cell.length_b   1.000
_cell.length_c   1.000
_cell.angle_alpha   90.00
_cell.angle_beta   90.00
_cell.angle_gamma   90.00
#
_symmetry.space_group_name_H-M   'P 1'
#
loop_
_entity.id
_entity.type
_entity.pdbx_description
1 polymer ?
#
loop_
_entity_poly.entity_id
_entity_poly.type
_entity_poly.pdbx_seq_one_letter_code
_entity_poly.pdbx_strand_id
1 'polypeptide(L)'
;MQEEMTAVLLDQENANLSERIYLKAQAKGINSKLDIVNSMLEEVNEKRSALKLAYVPVLQDVLRKDRSSSYEYDVTELAIRHRYELLTEVADMGKQYHAIAPEIYEVFEDAKVKEEYPRLEHSFDQEQYQPFFTWFETSVVSKNEMFSATRGNLPDHLKAPKEGK
;
A
#
# COMPACT_ATOMS: atom_id res chain seq x y z
N MET A 1 13.84 11.46 -39.20
CA MET A 1 13.76 12.86 -39.66
C MET A 1 14.93 13.73 -39.22
N GLN A 2 15.21 13.89 -37.92
CA GLN A 2 16.36 14.70 -37.49
C GLN A 2 17.70 14.06 -37.88
N GLU A 3 17.83 12.74 -37.65
CA GLU A 3 18.98 11.94 -38.12
C GLU A 3 19.10 11.90 -39.66
N GLU A 4 17.98 11.81 -40.38
CA GLU A 4 17.96 11.86 -41.85
C GLU A 4 18.40 13.23 -42.38
N MET A 5 18.04 14.31 -41.69
CA MET A 5 18.49 15.66 -42.03
C MET A 5 19.97 15.85 -41.75
N THR A 6 20.48 15.28 -40.66
CA THR A 6 21.92 15.25 -40.36
C THR A 6 22.70 14.43 -41.39
N ALA A 7 22.18 13.28 -41.82
CA ALA A 7 22.78 12.47 -42.88
C ALA A 7 22.82 13.20 -44.23
N VAL A 8 21.72 13.84 -44.64
CA VAL A 8 21.65 14.64 -45.88
C VAL A 8 22.63 15.83 -45.87
N LEU A 9 22.86 16.44 -44.70
CA LEU A 9 23.83 17.54 -44.54
C LEU A 9 25.28 17.03 -44.64
N LEU A 10 25.59 15.87 -44.05
CA LEU A 10 26.91 15.23 -44.15
C LEU A 10 27.20 14.75 -45.58
N ASP A 11 26.20 14.19 -46.28
CA ASP A 11 26.34 13.71 -47.66
C ASP A 11 26.53 14.88 -48.65
N GLN A 12 26.01 16.07 -48.35
CA GLN A 12 26.23 17.26 -49.19
C GLN A 12 27.69 17.74 -49.22
N GLU A 13 28.46 17.51 -48.15
CA GLU A 13 29.84 17.97 -48.06
C GLU A 13 30.73 17.30 -49.11
N ASN A 14 30.47 16.01 -49.42
CA ASN A 14 31.26 15.20 -50.37
C ASN A 14 30.59 15.00 -51.75
N ALA A 15 29.34 15.44 -51.94
CA ALA A 15 28.56 15.21 -53.15
C ALA A 15 28.96 16.10 -54.35
N ASN A 16 28.81 15.55 -55.57
CA ASN A 16 28.95 16.32 -56.82
C ASN A 16 27.76 17.28 -57.05
N LEU A 17 27.84 18.15 -58.07
CA LEU A 17 26.84 19.21 -58.28
C LEU A 17 25.41 18.66 -58.48
N SER A 18 25.25 17.55 -59.22
CA SER A 18 23.95 16.93 -59.48
C SER A 18 23.38 16.27 -58.22
N GLU A 19 24.22 15.59 -57.44
CA GLU A 19 23.85 14.99 -56.15
C GLU A 19 23.48 16.06 -55.13
N ARG A 20 24.20 17.19 -55.09
CA ARG A 20 23.85 18.33 -54.22
C ARG A 20 22.48 18.91 -54.53
N ILE A 21 22.09 18.99 -55.80
CA ILE A 21 20.74 19.46 -56.18
C ILE A 21 19.68 18.49 -55.65
N TYR A 22 19.91 17.18 -55.80
CA TYR A 22 19.00 16.15 -55.29
C TYR A 22 18.90 16.17 -53.75
N LEU A 23 20.03 16.21 -53.05
CA LEU A 23 20.09 16.29 -51.59
C LEU A 23 19.46 17.58 -51.05
N LYS A 24 19.60 18.72 -51.75
CA LYS A 24 18.90 19.97 -51.40
C LYS A 24 17.38 19.84 -51.56
N ALA A 25 16.90 19.17 -52.61
CA ALA A 25 15.48 18.91 -52.78
C ALA A 25 14.93 18.00 -51.65
N GLN A 26 15.71 16.99 -51.26
CA GLN A 26 15.36 16.10 -50.16
C GLN A 26 15.32 16.83 -48.81
N ALA A 27 16.33 17.63 -48.49
CA ALA A 27 16.37 18.46 -47.28
C ALA A 27 15.17 19.42 -47.20
N LYS A 28 14.82 20.06 -48.33
CA LYS A 28 13.64 20.94 -48.41
C LYS A 28 12.34 20.15 -48.14
N GLY A 29 12.24 18.92 -48.64
CA GLY A 29 11.12 18.03 -48.36
C GLY A 29 11.03 17.60 -46.88
N ILE A 30 12.17 17.34 -46.23
CA ILE A 30 12.22 17.01 -44.80
C ILE A 30 11.81 18.20 -43.95
N ASN A 31 12.34 19.40 -44.22
CA ASN A 31 11.96 20.63 -43.52
C ASN A 31 10.46 20.90 -43.63
N SER A 32 9.90 20.81 -44.85
CA SER A 32 8.46 21.00 -45.05
C SER A 32 7.62 20.01 -44.25
N LYS A 33 8.06 18.75 -44.10
CA LYS A 33 7.36 17.76 -43.28
C LYS A 33 7.47 18.08 -41.79
N LEU A 34 8.62 18.53 -41.31
CA LEU A 34 8.81 18.94 -39.92
C LEU A 34 7.94 20.15 -39.56
N ASP A 35 7.85 21.14 -40.45
CA ASP A 35 7.00 22.32 -40.24
C ASP A 35 5.52 21.94 -40.11
N ILE A 36 5.05 21.01 -40.96
CA ILE A 36 3.68 20.47 -40.87
C ILE A 36 3.47 19.74 -39.54
N VAL A 37 4.40 18.87 -39.15
CA VAL A 37 4.29 18.10 -37.90
C VAL A 37 4.27 19.03 -36.69
N ASN A 38 5.13 20.04 -36.65
CA ASN A 38 5.19 21.00 -35.55
C ASN A 38 3.89 21.82 -35.46
N SER A 39 3.38 22.30 -36.60
CA SER A 39 2.09 22.99 -36.67
C SER A 39 0.95 22.12 -36.15
N MET A 40 0.90 20.84 -36.54
CA MET A 40 -0.12 19.91 -36.05
C MET A 40 0.01 19.63 -34.54
N LEU A 41 1.24 19.55 -34.02
CA LEU A 41 1.49 19.37 -32.58
C LEU A 41 1.08 20.59 -31.77
N GLU A 42 1.33 21.79 -32.27
CA GLU A 42 0.86 23.04 -31.67
C GLU A 42 -0.67 23.07 -31.61
N GLU A 43 -1.35 22.81 -32.73
CA GLU A 43 -2.81 22.73 -32.76
C GLU A 43 -3.37 21.68 -31.78
N VAL A 44 -2.73 20.51 -31.66
CA VAL A 44 -3.15 19.47 -30.73
C VAL A 44 -2.97 19.93 -29.28
N ASN A 45 -1.87 20.62 -28.96
CA ASN A 45 -1.65 21.16 -27.63
C ASN A 45 -2.64 22.26 -27.26
N GLU A 46 -2.99 23.12 -28.22
CA GLU A 46 -4.03 24.14 -28.05
C GLU A 46 -5.40 23.49 -27.81
N LYS A 47 -5.79 22.52 -28.66
CA LYS A 47 -7.04 21.75 -28.51
C LYS A 47 -7.08 21.01 -27.18
N ARG A 48 -5.97 20.41 -26.73
CA ARG A 48 -5.86 19.74 -25.42
C ARG A 48 -6.03 20.73 -24.27
N SER A 49 -5.47 21.92 -24.38
CA SER A 49 -5.58 22.96 -23.36
C SER A 49 -7.00 23.53 -23.28
N ALA A 50 -7.63 23.78 -24.42
CA ALA A 50 -9.04 24.16 -24.51
C ALA A 50 -9.96 23.07 -23.91
N LEU A 51 -9.69 21.80 -24.21
CA LEU A 51 -10.43 20.67 -23.64
C LEU A 51 -10.30 20.62 -22.12
N LYS A 52 -9.09 20.75 -21.57
CA LYS A 52 -8.88 20.81 -20.12
C LYS A 52 -9.72 21.93 -19.48
N LEU A 53 -9.67 23.14 -20.05
CA LEU A 53 -10.44 24.27 -19.54
C LEU A 53 -11.95 24.04 -19.61
N ALA A 54 -12.44 23.40 -20.67
CA ALA A 54 -13.85 23.05 -20.81
C ALA A 54 -14.32 22.00 -19.79
N TYR A 55 -13.45 21.06 -19.41
CA TYR A 55 -13.79 20.01 -18.43
C TYR A 55 -13.63 20.44 -16.97
N VAL A 56 -12.84 21.48 -16.67
CA VAL A 56 -12.65 21.97 -15.28
C VAL A 56 -13.99 22.27 -14.58
N PRO A 57 -14.95 23.01 -15.17
CA PRO A 57 -16.25 23.25 -14.53
C PRO A 57 -17.03 21.96 -14.26
N VAL A 58 -17.02 21.02 -15.22
CA VAL A 58 -17.70 19.71 -15.06
C VAL A 58 -17.12 18.93 -13.89
N LEU A 59 -15.79 18.87 -13.80
CA LEU A 59 -15.09 18.21 -12.69
C LEU A 59 -15.33 18.93 -11.36
N GLN A 60 -15.36 20.26 -11.34
CA GLN A 60 -15.67 21.03 -10.14
C GLN A 60 -17.10 20.78 -9.65
N ASP A 61 -18.07 20.69 -10.56
CA ASP A 61 -19.45 20.39 -10.20
C ASP A 61 -19.61 18.96 -9.67
N VAL A 62 -18.92 17.98 -10.29
CA VAL A 62 -18.87 16.61 -9.77
C VAL A 62 -18.22 16.59 -8.39
N LEU A 63 -17.05 17.20 -8.21
CA LEU A 63 -16.36 17.25 -6.92
C LEU A 63 -17.15 18.01 -5.85
N ARG A 64 -17.95 19.02 -6.20
CA ARG A 64 -18.84 19.73 -5.27
C ARG A 64 -20.01 18.85 -4.84
N LYS A 65 -20.59 18.09 -5.76
CA LYS A 65 -21.63 17.10 -5.44
C LYS A 65 -21.05 15.96 -4.60
N ASP A 66 -19.85 15.50 -4.93
CA ASP A 66 -19.13 14.45 -4.22
C ASP A 66 -18.72 14.90 -2.80
N ARG A 67 -18.33 16.16 -2.62
CA ARG A 67 -18.10 16.75 -1.29
C ARG A 67 -19.36 16.86 -0.44
N SER A 68 -20.55 16.88 -1.04
CA SER A 68 -21.81 16.91 -0.29
C SER A 68 -22.15 15.54 0.32
N SER A 69 -21.59 14.46 -0.23
CA SER A 69 -21.47 13.14 0.41
C SER A 69 -20.22 13.13 1.30
N SER A 70 -20.37 13.57 2.55
CA SER A 70 -19.32 13.49 3.57
C SER A 70 -18.70 12.08 3.64
N TYR A 71 -17.38 11.99 3.44
CA TYR A 71 -16.51 10.84 3.75
C TYR A 71 -16.98 9.48 3.19
N GLU A 72 -17.10 9.34 1.87
CA GLU A 72 -17.39 8.05 1.23
C GLU A 72 -16.29 6.98 1.52
N TYR A 73 -15.09 7.42 1.92
CA TYR A 73 -13.98 6.57 2.35
C TYR A 73 -13.73 6.65 3.87
N ASP A 74 -14.75 6.47 4.70
CA ASP A 74 -14.57 6.34 6.15
C ASP A 74 -13.90 4.99 6.49
N VAL A 75 -12.59 5.05 6.73
CA VAL A 75 -11.78 3.89 7.14
C VAL A 75 -11.85 3.64 8.66
N THR A 76 -12.64 4.41 9.41
CA THR A 76 -12.79 4.25 10.86
C THR A 76 -13.36 2.88 11.21
N GLU A 77 -14.42 2.45 10.53
CA GLU A 77 -15.03 1.13 10.74
C GLU A 77 -14.06 -0.01 10.37
N LEU A 78 -13.23 0.20 9.33
CA LEU A 78 -12.17 -0.75 8.95
C LEU A 78 -11.12 -0.89 10.06
N ALA A 79 -10.67 0.23 10.64
CA ALA A 79 -9.71 0.22 11.74
C ALA A 79 -10.29 -0.38 13.02
N ILE A 80 -11.57 -0.10 13.33
CA ILE A 80 -12.29 -0.69 14.47
C ILE A 80 -12.38 -2.21 14.31
N ARG A 81 -12.74 -2.70 13.11
CA ARG A 81 -12.84 -4.13 12.82
C ARG A 81 -11.51 -4.85 13.06
N HIS A 82 -10.42 -4.37 12.46
CA HIS A 82 -9.13 -5.04 12.60
C HIS A 82 -8.57 -4.97 14.03
N ARG A 83 -8.85 -3.89 14.77
CA ARG A 83 -8.55 -3.84 16.21
C ARG A 83 -9.35 -4.86 17.01
N TYR A 84 -10.64 -5.02 16.69
CA TYR A 84 -11.49 -6.02 17.34
C TYR A 84 -11.01 -7.45 17.06
N GLU A 85 -10.75 -7.77 15.79
CA GLU A 85 -10.26 -9.08 15.36
C GLU A 85 -8.94 -9.43 16.07
N LEU A 86 -7.96 -8.52 16.03
CA LEU A 86 -6.66 -8.74 16.68
C LEU A 86 -6.81 -9.00 18.19
N LEU A 87 -7.57 -8.15 18.89
CA LEU A 87 -7.76 -8.31 20.34
C LEU A 87 -8.53 -9.60 20.67
N THR A 88 -9.46 -10.01 19.81
CA THR A 88 -10.23 -11.24 19.99
C THR A 88 -9.36 -12.47 19.81
N GLU A 89 -8.55 -12.53 18.76
CA GLU A 89 -7.62 -13.63 18.53
C GLU A 89 -6.60 -13.78 19.67
N VAL A 90 -6.03 -12.65 20.13
CA VAL A 90 -5.11 -12.65 21.28
C VAL A 90 -5.82 -13.08 22.57
N ALA A 91 -7.06 -12.64 22.78
CA ALA A 91 -7.86 -13.06 23.94
C ALA A 91 -8.17 -14.55 23.92
N ASP A 92 -8.49 -15.11 22.76
CA ASP A 92 -8.78 -16.53 22.64
C ASP A 92 -7.52 -17.38 22.84
N MET A 93 -6.34 -16.94 22.38
CA MET A 93 -5.06 -17.55 22.75
C MET A 93 -4.81 -17.52 24.26
N GLY A 94 -5.09 -16.39 24.91
CA GLY A 94 -5.01 -16.25 26.38
C GLY A 94 -5.92 -17.23 27.11
N LYS A 95 -7.19 -17.35 26.68
CA LYS A 95 -8.16 -18.30 27.26
C LYS A 95 -7.72 -19.75 27.08
N GLN A 96 -7.23 -20.11 25.89
CA GLN A 96 -6.74 -21.46 25.61
C GLN A 96 -5.57 -21.83 26.52
N TYR A 97 -4.61 -20.92 26.69
CA TYR A 97 -3.51 -21.12 27.64
C TYR A 97 -4.03 -21.31 29.06
N HIS A 98 -4.89 -20.41 29.56
CA HIS A 98 -5.41 -20.49 30.92
C HIS A 98 -6.35 -21.67 31.19
N ALA A 99 -6.96 -22.25 30.16
CA ALA A 99 -7.76 -23.47 30.30
C ALA A 99 -6.89 -24.70 30.57
N ILE A 100 -5.71 -24.79 29.95
CA ILE A 100 -4.85 -25.99 29.99
C ILE A 100 -3.71 -25.83 31.01
N ALA A 101 -3.27 -24.60 31.28
CA ALA A 101 -2.15 -24.31 32.18
C ALA A 101 -2.29 -24.95 33.59
N PRO A 102 -3.48 -24.98 34.24
CA PRO A 102 -3.61 -25.62 35.55
C PRO A 102 -3.32 -27.13 35.52
N GLU A 103 -3.79 -27.84 34.49
CA GLU A 103 -3.57 -29.28 34.34
C GLU A 103 -2.10 -29.59 34.05
N ILE A 104 -1.46 -28.78 33.19
CA ILE A 104 -0.02 -28.87 32.94
C ILE A 104 0.75 -28.61 34.24
N TYR A 105 0.37 -27.58 35.00
CA TYR A 105 1.03 -27.25 36.25
C TYR A 105 0.96 -28.39 37.27
N GLU A 106 -0.22 -29.01 37.43
CA GLU A 106 -0.42 -30.16 38.30
C GLU A 106 0.53 -31.32 37.96
N VAL A 107 0.70 -31.63 36.67
CA VAL A 107 1.59 -32.70 36.21
C VAL A 107 3.07 -32.37 36.48
N PHE A 108 3.50 -31.15 36.18
CA PHE A 108 4.90 -30.75 36.30
C PHE A 108 5.33 -30.50 37.75
N GLU A 109 4.38 -30.24 38.65
CA GLU A 109 4.62 -30.11 40.09
C GLU A 109 4.51 -31.42 40.88
N ASP A 110 3.99 -32.50 40.28
CA ASP A 110 3.85 -33.79 40.94
C ASP A 110 5.21 -34.33 41.39
N ALA A 111 5.30 -34.67 42.69
CA ALA A 111 6.53 -35.14 43.30
C ALA A 111 7.07 -36.42 42.66
N LYS A 112 6.21 -37.35 42.23
CA LYS A 112 6.62 -38.59 41.56
C LYS A 112 7.14 -38.32 40.15
N VAL A 113 6.51 -37.38 39.44
CA VAL A 113 6.97 -36.95 38.11
C VAL A 113 8.35 -36.30 38.20
N LYS A 114 8.58 -35.47 39.23
CA LYS A 114 9.90 -34.87 39.49
C LYS A 114 10.97 -35.89 39.90
N GLU A 115 10.59 -36.92 40.67
CA GLU A 115 11.50 -38.02 41.03
C GLU A 115 11.92 -38.85 39.80
N GLU A 116 11.00 -39.12 38.88
CA GLU A 116 11.26 -39.89 37.66
C GLU A 116 11.95 -39.04 36.58
N TYR A 117 11.68 -37.73 36.54
CA TYR A 117 12.25 -36.77 35.60
C TYR A 117 12.87 -35.54 36.30
N PRO A 118 14.03 -35.66 36.96
CA PRO A 118 14.61 -34.57 37.77
C PRO A 118 15.01 -33.32 36.98
N ARG A 119 15.24 -33.45 35.67
CA ARG A 119 15.58 -32.31 34.80
C ARG A 119 14.39 -31.41 34.49
N LEU A 120 13.17 -31.88 34.75
CA LEU A 120 11.93 -31.18 34.44
C LEU A 120 11.87 -29.83 35.17
N GLU A 121 12.33 -29.79 36.42
CA GLU A 121 12.39 -28.61 37.28
C GLU A 121 13.29 -27.49 36.74
N HIS A 122 14.28 -27.84 35.90
CA HIS A 122 15.15 -26.86 35.25
C HIS A 122 14.70 -26.49 33.83
N SER A 123 13.85 -27.31 33.21
CA SER A 123 13.40 -27.12 31.83
C SER A 123 12.02 -26.48 31.71
N PHE A 124 11.21 -26.54 32.76
CA PHE A 124 9.86 -26.00 32.76
C PHE A 124 9.82 -24.69 33.56
N ASP A 125 9.63 -23.59 32.84
CA ASP A 125 9.36 -22.28 33.41
C ASP A 125 8.07 -21.75 32.80
N GLN A 126 7.05 -21.64 33.65
CA GLN A 126 5.69 -21.29 33.26
C GLN A 126 5.63 -19.95 32.52
N GLU A 127 6.46 -18.98 32.93
CA GLU A 127 6.44 -17.63 32.37
C GLU A 127 6.88 -17.60 30.91
N GLN A 128 7.55 -18.64 30.42
CA GLN A 128 7.99 -18.76 29.02
C GLN A 128 6.87 -19.20 28.08
N TYR A 129 5.83 -19.84 28.62
CA TYR A 129 4.75 -20.42 27.81
C TYR A 129 3.48 -19.56 27.80
N GLN A 130 3.39 -18.55 28.67
CA GLN A 130 2.27 -17.62 28.66
C GLN A 130 2.31 -16.72 27.40
N PRO A 131 1.16 -16.36 26.82
CA PRO A 131 1.12 -15.38 25.74
C PRO A 131 1.77 -14.06 26.18
N PHE A 132 2.85 -13.67 25.51
CA PHE A 132 3.56 -12.42 25.78
C PHE A 132 3.50 -11.47 24.59
N PHE A 133 3.55 -10.17 24.88
CA PHE A 133 3.55 -9.12 23.88
C PHE A 133 4.62 -8.08 24.19
N THR A 134 5.42 -7.72 23.18
CA THR A 134 6.43 -6.67 23.26
C THR A 134 5.96 -5.47 22.44
N TRP A 135 6.01 -4.28 23.04
CA TRP A 135 5.48 -3.06 22.43
C TRP A 135 6.38 -2.51 21.32
N PHE A 136 5.77 -2.06 20.21
CA PHE A 136 6.43 -1.31 19.13
C PHE A 136 6.09 0.20 19.22
N GLU A 137 6.97 1.08 18.74
CA GLU A 137 6.91 2.54 18.98
C GLU A 137 5.66 3.25 18.46
N THR A 138 4.95 2.70 17.47
CA THR A 138 3.69 3.25 16.93
C THR A 138 2.65 2.14 16.82
N SER A 139 1.60 2.22 17.65
CA SER A 139 0.53 1.22 17.69
C SER A 139 -0.85 1.88 17.60
N VAL A 140 -1.72 1.27 16.79
CA VAL A 140 -3.13 1.64 16.62
C VAL A 140 -3.99 1.15 17.80
N VAL A 141 -3.45 0.21 18.60
CA VAL A 141 -4.09 -0.37 19.78
C VAL A 141 -3.36 0.11 21.03
N SER A 142 -4.08 0.35 22.13
CA SER A 142 -3.44 0.81 23.36
C SER A 142 -2.73 -0.33 24.11
N LYS A 143 -1.68 0.03 24.85
CA LYS A 143 -0.88 -0.91 25.65
C LYS A 143 -1.71 -1.70 26.66
N ASN A 144 -2.65 -1.04 27.31
CA ASN A 144 -3.48 -1.66 28.33
C ASN A 144 -4.46 -2.68 27.75
N GLU A 145 -5.00 -2.42 26.56
CA GLU A 145 -5.94 -3.36 25.91
C GLU A 145 -5.25 -4.62 25.45
N MET A 146 -4.02 -4.51 24.91
CA MET A 146 -3.23 -5.67 24.52
C MET A 146 -2.87 -6.53 25.74
N PHE A 147 -2.42 -5.93 26.86
CA PHE A 147 -2.14 -6.70 28.07
C PHE A 147 -3.39 -7.29 28.73
N SER A 148 -4.54 -6.64 28.58
CA SER A 148 -5.81 -7.22 28.99
C SER A 148 -6.15 -8.44 28.12
N ALA A 149 -5.98 -8.33 26.81
CA ALA A 149 -6.25 -9.39 25.86
C ALA A 149 -5.31 -10.60 26.07
N THR A 150 -4.01 -10.42 26.35
CA THR A 150 -3.12 -11.57 26.63
C THR A 150 -3.56 -12.39 27.86
N ARG A 151 -4.36 -11.79 28.76
CA ARG A 151 -4.98 -12.46 29.92
C ARG A 151 -6.37 -13.03 29.61
N GLY A 152 -6.80 -13.00 28.35
CA GLY A 152 -8.10 -13.47 27.90
C GLY A 152 -9.26 -12.48 28.04
N ASN A 153 -8.98 -11.21 28.38
CA ASN A 153 -10.03 -10.20 28.66
C ASN A 153 -10.16 -9.17 27.55
N LEU A 154 -11.37 -9.00 27.02
CA LEU A 154 -11.70 -7.95 26.05
C LEU A 154 -12.16 -6.66 26.76
N PRO A 155 -11.78 -5.46 26.29
CA PRO A 155 -12.20 -4.19 26.89
C PRO A 155 -13.70 -3.90 26.67
N ASP A 156 -14.37 -3.34 27.69
CA ASP A 156 -15.83 -3.07 27.67
C ASP A 156 -16.29 -2.09 26.59
N HIS A 157 -15.42 -1.15 26.19
CA HIS A 157 -15.73 -0.17 25.14
C HIS A 157 -15.47 -0.69 23.73
N LEU A 158 -14.94 -1.92 23.59
CA LEU A 158 -14.69 -2.54 22.30
C LEU A 158 -16.01 -3.07 21.73
N LYS A 159 -16.53 -2.40 20.70
CA LYS A 159 -17.76 -2.83 20.02
C LYS A 159 -17.41 -3.80 18.90
N ALA A 160 -18.16 -4.90 18.80
CA ALA A 160 -18.10 -5.76 17.64
C ALA A 160 -18.40 -4.93 16.37
N PRO A 161 -17.62 -5.11 15.29
CA PRO A 161 -17.84 -4.39 14.04
C PRO A 161 -19.23 -4.73 13.50
N LYS A 162 -19.89 -3.76 12.87
CA LYS A 162 -21.17 -4.01 12.19
C LYS A 162 -20.88 -4.91 10.99
N GLU A 163 -21.55 -6.05 10.90
CA GLU A 163 -21.49 -6.88 9.69
C GLU A 163 -21.93 -6.03 8.49
N GLY A 164 -21.02 -5.84 7.55
CA GLY A 164 -21.32 -5.15 6.29
C GLY A 164 -22.36 -5.97 5.53
N LYS A 165 -23.43 -5.31 5.08
CA LYS A 165 -24.32 -5.84 4.05
C LYS A 165 -23.62 -5.94 2.71
#